data_AF-A0A933ZM05-F1
#
_entry.id   AF-A0A933ZM05-F1
#
_cell.length_a   1.000
_cell.length_b   1.000
_cell.length_c   1.000
_cell.angle_alpha   90.00
_cell.angle_beta   90.00
_cell.angle_gamma   90.00
#
_symmetry.space_group_name_H-M   'P 1'
#
loop_
_entity.id
_entity.type
_entity.pdbx_description
1 polymer ?
#
loop_
_entity_poly.entity_id
_entity_poly.type
_entity_poly.pdbx_seq_one_letter_code
_entity_poly.pdbx_strand_id
1 'polypeptide(L)'
;MMRRFLLPVFLVFSIGGALPGLAAAQQGPEGFFSRTVGDLKVGLSYDGTLYPDRPVSGQSTDMGLSQHRLRFVAPLLQQKDQFEWAAFAGFKALSIDTGAMLPDTGQAFPDELWDVDFGTAARLKLENDWIAGGDLRLGSASDRPFGSIHETSINANAHLRVPWRESFAWVFLLNYSNLREVLPNVPLPGVALAYEPGPHFQLLAGLPLSVRWAPTDALEFSAFYLLTSHTQV
;
A
#
# COMPACT_ATOMS: atom_id res chain seq x y z
N MET A 1 35.80 -9.69 12.46
CA MET A 1 35.94 -8.83 11.26
C MET A 1 34.58 -8.23 10.96
N MET A 2 34.37 -6.96 11.30
CA MET A 2 33.04 -6.31 11.34
C MET A 2 32.66 -5.88 9.92
N ARG A 3 31.86 -6.67 9.19
CA ARG A 3 31.29 -6.24 7.90
C ARG A 3 30.14 -5.28 8.18
N ARG A 4 30.36 -4.00 7.90
CA ARG A 4 29.30 -2.99 7.79
C ARG A 4 28.43 -3.40 6.60
N PHE A 5 27.20 -3.84 6.87
CA PHE A 5 26.21 -4.11 5.84
C PHE A 5 25.42 -2.82 5.58
N LEU A 6 25.53 -2.31 4.36
CA LEU A 6 24.69 -1.24 3.85
C LEU A 6 23.29 -1.80 3.60
N LEU A 7 22.28 -1.24 4.27
CA LEU A 7 20.88 -1.48 3.90
C LEU A 7 20.64 -0.97 2.47
N PRO A 8 19.92 -1.72 1.62
CA PRO A 8 19.47 -1.17 0.34
C PRO A 8 18.39 -0.11 0.63
N VAL A 9 18.75 1.16 0.40
CA VAL A 9 17.78 2.23 0.25
C VAL A 9 17.08 1.99 -1.09
N PHE A 10 15.84 1.52 -1.07
CA PHE A 10 15.02 1.46 -2.28
C PHE A 10 14.47 2.85 -2.56
N LEU A 11 15.12 3.54 -3.50
CA LEU A 11 14.61 4.78 -4.08
C LEU A 11 13.62 4.39 -5.18
N VAL A 12 12.33 4.41 -4.87
CA VAL A 12 11.27 4.20 -5.85
C VAL A 12 11.09 5.51 -6.61
N PHE A 13 11.53 5.54 -7.87
CA PHE A 13 11.20 6.62 -8.81
C PHE A 13 9.90 6.26 -9.52
N SER A 14 8.79 6.83 -9.04
CA SER A 14 7.52 6.80 -9.75
C SER A 14 7.51 7.92 -10.79
N ILE A 15 7.70 7.61 -12.07
CA ILE A 15 7.42 8.56 -13.16
C ILE A 15 5.91 8.52 -13.41
N GLY A 16 5.17 9.29 -12.61
CA GLY A 16 3.75 9.55 -12.83
C GLY A 16 3.60 10.73 -13.79
N GLY A 17 3.24 10.47 -15.04
CA GLY A 17 2.67 11.51 -15.90
C GLY A 17 1.32 11.93 -15.35
N ALA A 18 1.30 12.88 -14.42
CA ALA A 18 0.07 13.46 -13.93
C ALA A 18 -0.55 14.28 -15.06
N LEU A 19 -1.58 13.75 -15.72
CA LEU A 19 -2.63 14.64 -16.22
C LEU A 19 -3.10 15.44 -15.00
N PRO A 20 -3.26 16.76 -15.07
CA PRO A 20 -3.47 17.63 -13.89
C PRO A 20 -4.72 17.31 -13.03
N GLY A 21 -5.57 16.36 -13.45
CA GLY A 21 -6.65 15.78 -12.63
C GLY A 21 -6.30 14.54 -11.82
N LEU A 22 -5.12 13.92 -12.03
CA LEU A 22 -4.67 12.66 -11.40
C LEU A 22 -3.78 12.85 -10.18
N ALA A 23 -3.28 14.07 -9.91
CA ALA A 23 -2.57 14.38 -8.67
C ALA A 23 -3.46 14.15 -7.42
N ALA A 24 -4.79 14.25 -7.57
CA ALA A 24 -5.75 13.92 -6.52
C ALA A 24 -5.95 12.40 -6.31
N ALA A 25 -5.42 11.54 -7.19
CA ALA A 25 -5.56 10.09 -7.14
C ALA A 25 -4.38 9.37 -6.46
N GLN A 26 -3.39 10.10 -5.93
CA GLN A 26 -2.33 9.56 -5.07
C GLN A 26 -2.79 9.20 -3.65
N GLN A 27 -4.10 9.10 -3.40
CA GLN A 27 -4.64 8.52 -2.17
C GLN A 27 -4.44 7.00 -2.19
N GLY A 28 -3.21 6.58 -1.89
CA GLY A 28 -2.96 5.25 -1.35
C GLY A 28 -3.64 5.08 0.02
N PRO A 29 -3.28 4.04 0.80
CA PRO A 29 -3.79 3.86 2.16
C PRO A 29 -3.66 5.10 3.06
N GLU A 30 -2.75 6.02 2.72
CA GLU A 30 -2.51 7.28 3.42
C GLU A 30 -3.71 8.25 3.41
N GLY A 31 -4.58 8.16 2.40
CA GLY A 31 -5.84 8.91 2.37
C GLY A 31 -6.78 8.55 3.54
N PHE A 32 -6.72 7.32 4.03
CA PHE A 32 -7.53 6.88 5.18
C PHE A 32 -7.09 7.49 6.51
N PHE A 33 -5.84 7.97 6.62
CA PHE A 33 -5.34 8.63 7.83
C PHE A 33 -5.51 10.15 7.82
N SER A 34 -5.99 10.72 6.71
CA SER A 34 -6.28 12.14 6.52
C SER A 34 -7.20 12.70 7.63
N ARG A 35 -7.07 13.98 7.96
CA ARG A 35 -8.04 14.67 8.84
C ARG A 35 -9.39 14.94 8.16
N THR A 36 -9.46 14.89 6.83
CA THR A 36 -10.68 15.21 6.06
C THR A 36 -11.49 13.94 5.79
N VAL A 37 -12.82 14.04 5.90
CA VAL A 37 -13.78 12.96 5.60
C VAL A 37 -14.82 13.48 4.61
N GLY A 38 -15.19 12.66 3.63
CA GLY A 38 -16.28 12.96 2.70
C GLY A 38 -15.85 13.83 1.52
N ASP A 39 -14.58 13.77 1.14
CA ASP A 39 -13.98 14.53 0.03
C ASP A 39 -13.24 13.61 -0.97
N LEU A 40 -13.51 12.30 -0.91
CA LEU A 40 -12.99 11.34 -1.86
C LEU A 40 -13.47 11.64 -3.28
N LYS A 41 -12.58 11.46 -4.24
CA LYS A 41 -12.85 11.57 -5.67
C LYS A 41 -12.72 10.20 -6.31
N VAL A 42 -13.46 9.97 -7.40
CA VAL A 42 -13.19 8.82 -8.27
C VAL A 42 -11.75 8.92 -8.76
N GLY A 43 -11.00 7.83 -8.59
CA GLY A 43 -9.58 7.78 -8.91
C GLY A 43 -9.24 6.53 -9.70
N LEU A 44 -8.39 6.71 -10.71
CA LEU A 44 -7.72 5.64 -11.43
C LEU A 44 -6.22 5.95 -11.43
N SER A 45 -5.40 5.02 -10.96
CA SER A 45 -3.95 5.17 -10.95
C SER A 45 -3.30 3.98 -11.63
N TYR A 46 -2.23 4.25 -12.36
CA TYR A 46 -1.36 3.25 -12.97
C TYR A 46 0.08 3.51 -12.55
N ASP A 47 0.78 2.47 -12.10
CA ASP A 47 2.22 2.48 -11.85
C ASP A 47 2.92 1.30 -12.52
N GLY A 48 4.10 1.57 -13.08
CA GLY A 48 4.97 0.59 -13.71
C GLY A 48 6.35 0.60 -13.05
N THR A 49 6.93 -0.57 -12.80
CA THR A 49 8.29 -0.72 -12.27
C THR A 49 9.06 -1.73 -13.11
N LEU A 50 10.25 -1.35 -13.55
CA LEU A 50 11.15 -2.22 -14.31
C LEU A 50 12.35 -2.58 -13.43
N TYR A 51 12.63 -3.87 -13.35
CA TYR A 51 13.84 -4.41 -12.74
C TYR A 51 14.69 -5.01 -13.86
N PRO A 52 15.87 -4.41 -14.13
CA PRO A 52 16.71 -4.85 -15.22
C PRO A 52 17.29 -6.24 -14.95
N ASP A 53 17.65 -6.93 -16.03
CA ASP A 53 18.20 -8.27 -16.02
C ASP A 53 19.39 -8.40 -15.06
N ARG A 54 19.31 -9.41 -14.19
CA ARG A 54 20.37 -9.77 -13.27
C ARG A 54 20.69 -11.27 -13.35
N PRO A 55 21.96 -11.66 -13.25
CA PRO A 55 22.33 -13.07 -13.21
C PRO A 55 21.64 -13.82 -12.07
N VAL A 56 21.09 -14.99 -12.37
CA VAL A 56 20.48 -15.89 -11.38
C VAL A 56 21.59 -16.71 -10.71
N SER A 57 21.64 -16.67 -9.39
CA SER A 57 22.65 -17.42 -8.62
C SER A 57 22.51 -18.93 -8.88
N GLY A 58 23.62 -19.57 -9.27
CA GLY A 58 23.68 -21.01 -9.50
C GLY A 58 23.10 -21.50 -10.85
N GLN A 59 22.69 -20.60 -11.75
CA GLN A 59 22.16 -20.95 -13.07
C GLN A 59 22.76 -20.06 -14.17
N SER A 60 22.93 -20.60 -15.37
CA SER A 60 23.45 -19.85 -16.53
C SER A 60 22.34 -19.09 -17.25
N THR A 61 21.59 -18.27 -16.51
CA THR A 61 20.46 -17.48 -17.00
C THR A 61 20.36 -16.17 -16.22
N ASP A 62 19.66 -15.20 -16.79
CA ASP A 62 19.37 -13.92 -16.18
C ASP A 62 17.88 -13.86 -15.80
N MET A 63 17.54 -12.88 -14.97
CA MET A 63 16.17 -12.59 -14.56
C MET A 63 15.90 -11.09 -14.64
N GLY A 64 14.96 -10.73 -15.51
CA GLY A 64 14.34 -9.41 -15.58
C GLY A 64 12.91 -9.44 -15.08
N LEU A 65 12.41 -8.32 -14.58
CA LEU A 65 11.02 -8.22 -14.10
C LEU A 65 10.38 -6.92 -14.56
N SER A 66 9.12 -6.97 -14.98
CA SER A 66 8.27 -5.79 -15.11
C SER A 66 7.01 -5.95 -14.27
N GLN A 67 6.73 -4.96 -13.43
CA GLN A 67 5.52 -4.91 -12.63
C GLN A 67 4.63 -3.78 -13.11
N HIS A 68 3.36 -4.09 -13.32
CA HIS A 68 2.31 -3.15 -13.68
C HIS A 68 1.22 -3.21 -12.62
N ARG A 69 0.80 -2.07 -12.11
CA ARG A 69 -0.28 -1.97 -11.13
C ARG A 69 -1.30 -0.96 -11.59
N LEU A 70 -2.56 -1.34 -11.51
CA LEU A 70 -3.73 -0.51 -11.71
C LEU A 70 -4.51 -0.47 -10.39
N ARG A 71 -4.94 0.71 -9.97
CA ARG A 71 -5.84 0.86 -8.81
C ARG A 71 -6.99 1.77 -9.17
N PHE A 72 -8.18 1.37 -8.74
CA PHE A 72 -9.40 2.11 -8.89
C PHE A 72 -10.01 2.36 -7.51
N VAL A 73 -10.54 3.56 -7.31
CA VAL A 73 -11.31 3.94 -6.12
C VAL A 73 -12.53 4.73 -6.54
N ALA A 74 -13.67 4.43 -5.92
CA ALA A 74 -14.92 5.14 -6.14
C ALA A 74 -15.66 5.37 -4.82
N PRO A 75 -16.07 6.60 -4.51
CA PRO A 75 -17.01 6.83 -3.43
C PRO A 75 -18.37 6.22 -3.78
N LEU A 76 -18.91 5.42 -2.85
CA LEU A 76 -20.26 4.86 -2.93
C LEU A 76 -21.27 5.80 -2.28
N LEU A 77 -20.90 6.36 -1.12
CA LEU A 77 -21.69 7.32 -0.38
C LEU A 77 -20.75 8.23 0.41
N GLN A 78 -20.96 9.54 0.37
CA GLN A 78 -20.19 10.47 1.17
C GLN A 78 -21.02 11.67 1.60
N GLN A 79 -20.72 12.18 2.78
CA GLN A 79 -21.24 13.42 3.32
C GLN A 79 -20.08 14.20 3.90
N LYS A 80 -19.85 15.39 3.34
CA LYS A 80 -18.72 16.24 3.71
C LYS A 80 -18.66 16.47 5.21
N ASP A 81 -17.46 16.29 5.77
CA ASP A 81 -17.14 16.44 7.19
C ASP A 81 -17.92 15.50 8.13
N GLN A 82 -18.58 14.46 7.62
CA GLN A 82 -19.33 13.51 8.44
C GLN A 82 -18.97 12.07 8.13
N PHE A 83 -19.09 11.65 6.87
CA PHE A 83 -19.03 10.25 6.51
C PHE A 83 -18.48 10.04 5.10
N GLU A 84 -17.82 8.91 4.90
CA GLU A 84 -17.37 8.45 3.59
C GLU A 84 -17.38 6.94 3.54
N TRP A 85 -17.90 6.38 2.45
CA TRP A 85 -17.86 4.97 2.11
C TRP A 85 -17.46 4.82 0.66
N ALA A 86 -16.49 3.95 0.42
CA ALA A 86 -15.87 3.75 -0.87
C ALA A 86 -15.73 2.28 -1.21
N ALA A 87 -15.71 1.99 -2.51
CA ALA A 87 -15.20 0.75 -3.06
C ALA A 87 -13.85 1.00 -3.71
N PHE A 88 -13.00 -0.02 -3.70
CA PHE A 88 -11.74 0.00 -4.43
C PHE A 88 -11.49 -1.35 -5.10
N ALA A 89 -10.69 -1.32 -6.17
CA ALA A 89 -10.18 -2.49 -6.85
C ALA A 89 -8.71 -2.28 -7.21
N GLY A 90 -7.95 -3.36 -7.12
CA GLY A 90 -6.53 -3.41 -7.45
C GLY A 90 -6.26 -4.53 -8.42
N PHE A 91 -5.35 -4.28 -9.34
CA PHE A 91 -4.83 -5.25 -10.27
C PHE A 91 -3.32 -5.06 -10.37
N LYS A 92 -2.57 -6.14 -10.20
CA LYS A 92 -1.11 -6.15 -10.32
C LYS A 92 -0.72 -7.32 -11.21
N ALA A 93 0.03 -7.03 -12.26
CA ALA A 93 0.66 -8.03 -13.11
C ALA A 93 2.18 -7.91 -12.96
N LEU A 94 2.85 -9.04 -12.78
CA LEU A 94 4.30 -9.16 -12.77
C LEU A 94 4.68 -10.10 -13.92
N SER A 95 5.38 -9.56 -14.92
CA SER A 95 6.01 -10.36 -15.96
C SER A 95 7.46 -10.62 -15.56
N ILE A 96 7.89 -11.86 -15.69
CA ILE A 96 9.21 -12.34 -15.32
C ILE A 96 9.86 -12.90 -16.57
N ASP A 97 10.98 -12.32 -16.98
CA ASP A 97 11.78 -12.81 -18.11
C ASP A 97 12.96 -13.60 -17.54
N THR A 98 12.85 -14.93 -17.55
CA THR A 98 13.92 -15.80 -17.07
C THR A 98 13.83 -17.21 -17.66
N GLY A 99 14.99 -17.84 -17.84
CA GLY A 99 15.08 -19.29 -18.10
C GLY A 99 15.29 -20.12 -16.84
N ALA A 100 15.13 -19.54 -15.65
CA ALA A 100 15.44 -20.19 -14.38
C ALA A 100 14.50 -21.35 -14.06
N MET A 101 15.05 -22.37 -13.42
CA MET A 101 14.32 -23.51 -12.87
C MET A 101 14.24 -23.38 -11.35
N LEU A 102 13.09 -23.72 -10.77
CA LEU A 102 12.90 -23.79 -9.33
C LEU A 102 13.77 -24.91 -8.74
N PRO A 103 14.62 -24.62 -7.74
CA PRO A 103 15.64 -25.57 -7.26
C PRO A 103 15.04 -26.84 -6.64
N ASP A 104 13.89 -26.74 -5.98
CA ASP A 104 13.28 -27.87 -5.25
C ASP A 104 12.42 -28.76 -6.15
N THR A 105 11.75 -28.18 -7.15
CA THR A 105 10.77 -28.90 -8.00
C THR A 105 11.29 -29.20 -9.39
N GLY A 106 12.35 -28.52 -9.84
CA GLY A 106 12.87 -28.58 -11.21
C GLY A 106 11.91 -28.01 -12.26
N GLN A 107 10.84 -27.33 -11.83
CA GLN A 107 9.88 -26.69 -12.73
C GLN A 107 10.41 -25.35 -13.22
N ALA A 108 9.98 -24.94 -14.42
CA ALA A 108 10.27 -23.60 -14.92
C ALA A 108 9.70 -22.55 -13.97
N PHE A 109 10.43 -21.45 -13.78
CA PHE A 109 9.91 -20.29 -13.07
C PHE A 109 8.69 -19.74 -13.84
N PRO A 110 7.61 -19.33 -13.16
CA PRO A 110 6.44 -18.77 -13.85
C PRO A 110 6.79 -17.48 -14.61
N ASP A 111 6.31 -17.35 -15.85
CA ASP A 111 6.54 -16.17 -16.68
C ASP A 111 5.66 -14.98 -16.25
N GLU A 112 4.52 -15.25 -15.62
CA GLU A 112 3.56 -14.23 -15.21
C GLU A 112 2.93 -14.55 -13.86
N LEU A 113 2.78 -13.52 -13.03
CA LEU A 113 2.03 -13.59 -11.77
C LEU A 113 1.03 -12.44 -11.70
N TRP A 114 -0.19 -12.78 -11.31
CA TRP A 114 -1.31 -11.86 -11.25
C TRP A 114 -1.80 -11.75 -9.80
N ASP A 115 -2.17 -10.55 -9.39
CA ASP A 115 -2.75 -10.28 -8.08
C ASP A 115 -3.91 -9.30 -8.25
N VAL A 116 -5.11 -9.79 -7.96
CA VAL A 116 -6.36 -9.04 -8.10
C VAL A 116 -6.95 -8.88 -6.72
N ASP A 117 -7.34 -7.65 -6.39
CA ASP A 117 -8.02 -7.34 -5.14
C ASP A 117 -9.20 -6.42 -5.34
N PHE A 118 -10.13 -6.49 -4.40
CA PHE A 118 -11.22 -5.55 -4.27
C PHE A 118 -11.58 -5.39 -2.81
N GLY A 119 -12.28 -4.32 -2.50
CA GLY A 119 -12.71 -4.10 -1.15
C GLY A 119 -13.48 -2.82 -0.96
N THR A 120 -13.69 -2.53 0.30
CA THR A 120 -14.48 -1.39 0.73
C THR A 120 -13.88 -0.76 1.97
N ALA A 121 -14.09 0.54 2.12
CA ALA A 121 -13.65 1.27 3.27
C ALA A 121 -14.68 2.31 3.68
N ALA A 122 -14.84 2.49 4.98
CA ALA A 122 -15.73 3.49 5.55
C ALA A 122 -15.02 4.31 6.61
N ARG A 123 -15.37 5.60 6.70
CA ARG A 123 -14.87 6.56 7.68
C ARG A 123 -16.01 7.41 8.19
N LEU A 124 -16.01 7.65 9.49
CA LEU A 124 -17.01 8.45 10.18
C LEU A 124 -16.29 9.44 11.09
N LYS A 125 -16.65 10.71 10.95
CA LYS A 125 -16.27 11.76 11.89
C LYS A 125 -17.31 11.79 13.02
N LEU A 126 -16.84 11.64 14.25
CA LEU A 126 -17.64 11.66 15.46
C LEU A 126 -17.83 13.11 15.94
N GLU A 127 -18.80 13.34 16.82
CA GLU A 127 -19.15 14.66 17.37
C GLU A 127 -17.98 15.35 18.10
N ASN A 128 -17.03 14.57 18.61
CA ASN A 128 -15.83 15.04 19.32
C ASN A 128 -14.60 15.21 18.38
N ASP A 129 -14.83 15.36 17.07
CA ASP A 129 -13.81 15.46 16.02
C ASP A 129 -12.90 14.23 15.86
N TRP A 130 -13.21 13.12 16.54
CA TRP A 130 -12.51 11.86 16.28
C TRP A 130 -12.92 11.31 14.94
N ILE A 131 -12.02 10.59 14.28
CA ILE A 131 -12.34 9.90 13.03
C ILE A 131 -12.11 8.42 13.24
N ALA A 132 -13.19 7.65 13.19
CA ALA A 132 -13.14 6.20 13.17
C ALA A 132 -13.32 5.71 11.75
N GLY A 133 -12.65 4.61 11.40
CA GLY A 133 -12.85 4.01 10.10
C GLY A 133 -12.24 2.63 10.03
N GLY A 134 -12.41 2.01 8.87
CA GLY A 134 -11.85 0.72 8.59
C GLY A 134 -12.08 0.31 7.15
N ASP A 135 -11.39 -0.74 6.76
CA ASP A 135 -11.50 -1.32 5.44
C ASP A 135 -11.42 -2.84 5.50
N LEU A 136 -12.00 -3.46 4.48
CA LEU A 136 -11.91 -4.89 4.20
C LEU A 136 -11.46 -5.03 2.76
N ARG A 137 -10.40 -5.81 2.54
CA ARG A 137 -9.87 -6.16 1.23
C ARG A 137 -9.83 -7.68 1.09
N LEU A 138 -10.36 -8.13 -0.04
CA LEU A 138 -10.27 -9.51 -0.50
C LEU A 138 -9.39 -9.51 -1.73
N GLY A 139 -8.42 -10.40 -1.79
CA GLY A 139 -7.55 -10.53 -2.95
C GLY A 139 -7.21 -11.97 -3.29
N SER A 140 -6.55 -12.14 -4.41
CA SER A 140 -6.04 -13.43 -4.87
C SER A 140 -4.77 -13.20 -5.67
N ALA A 141 -3.66 -13.72 -5.16
CA ALA A 141 -2.37 -13.73 -5.86
C ALA A 141 -2.17 -15.12 -6.48
N SER A 142 -2.43 -15.25 -7.78
CA SER A 142 -2.44 -16.53 -8.48
C SER A 142 -2.40 -16.32 -10.00
N ASP A 143 -1.92 -17.33 -10.74
CA ASP A 143 -2.10 -17.44 -12.20
C ASP A 143 -3.58 -17.68 -12.57
N ARG A 144 -4.41 -18.05 -11.58
CA ARG A 144 -5.87 -18.18 -11.68
C ARG A 144 -6.56 -17.48 -10.50
N PRO A 145 -6.74 -16.14 -10.55
CA PRO A 145 -7.35 -15.40 -9.45
C PRO A 145 -8.70 -16.00 -9.00
N PHE A 146 -8.84 -16.23 -7.69
CA PHE A 146 -9.99 -16.84 -7.02
C PHE A 146 -10.29 -18.31 -7.43
N GLY A 147 -9.31 -19.04 -7.95
CA GLY A 147 -9.44 -20.47 -8.26
C GLY A 147 -9.70 -21.36 -7.03
N SER A 148 -9.31 -20.91 -5.83
CA SER A 148 -9.52 -21.60 -4.54
C SER A 148 -9.63 -20.62 -3.37
N ILE A 149 -10.40 -20.98 -2.34
CA ILE A 149 -10.45 -20.22 -1.08
C ILE A 149 -9.10 -20.18 -0.35
N HIS A 150 -8.20 -21.15 -0.63
CA HIS A 150 -6.85 -21.19 -0.08
C HIS A 150 -5.92 -20.13 -0.69
N GLU A 151 -6.28 -19.57 -1.85
CA GLU A 151 -5.55 -18.50 -2.54
C GLU A 151 -6.15 -17.12 -2.23
N THR A 152 -7.18 -17.07 -1.38
CA THR A 152 -7.86 -15.83 -1.01
C THR A 152 -7.13 -15.14 0.14
N SER A 153 -6.63 -13.93 -0.12
CA SER A 153 -6.15 -13.02 0.90
C SER A 153 -7.32 -12.24 1.51
N ILE A 154 -7.31 -12.12 2.83
CA ILE A 154 -8.25 -11.29 3.60
C ILE A 154 -7.41 -10.34 4.42
N ASN A 155 -7.56 -9.04 4.14
CA ASN A 155 -6.95 -7.97 4.93
C ASN A 155 -8.07 -7.11 5.50
N ALA A 156 -8.00 -6.80 6.78
CA ALA A 156 -8.94 -5.87 7.40
C ALA A 156 -8.19 -4.88 8.28
N ASN A 157 -8.58 -3.62 8.20
CA ASN A 157 -8.05 -2.55 9.03
C ASN A 157 -9.17 -1.90 9.81
N ALA A 158 -8.88 -1.55 11.06
CA ALA A 158 -9.63 -0.56 11.80
C ALA A 158 -8.67 0.54 12.25
N HIS A 159 -9.12 1.79 12.23
CA HIS A 159 -8.35 2.92 12.69
C HIS A 159 -9.19 3.91 13.48
N LEU A 160 -8.55 4.56 14.45
CA LEU A 160 -9.13 5.65 15.21
C LEU A 160 -8.13 6.80 15.29
N ARG A 161 -8.55 7.98 14.84
CA ARG A 161 -7.80 9.22 14.94
C ARG A 161 -8.37 10.10 16.04
N VAL A 162 -7.53 10.48 16.99
CA VAL A 162 -7.84 11.28 18.17
C VAL A 162 -7.04 12.59 18.13
N PRO A 163 -7.66 13.75 17.87
CA PRO A 163 -6.97 15.04 17.92
C PRO A 163 -6.34 15.30 19.29
N TRP A 164 -5.09 15.77 19.32
CA TRP A 164 -4.32 16.02 20.56
C TRP A 164 -3.69 17.43 20.65
N ARG A 165 -3.84 18.26 19.61
CA ARG A 165 -3.58 19.71 19.51
C ARG A 165 -4.07 20.15 18.13
N GLU A 166 -3.94 21.44 17.78
CA GLU A 166 -4.36 21.96 16.46
C GLU A 166 -3.81 21.15 15.26
N SER A 167 -2.55 20.73 15.36
CA SER A 167 -1.83 20.03 14.27
C SER A 167 -1.44 18.60 14.59
N PHE A 168 -1.78 18.07 15.78
CA PHE A 168 -1.38 16.73 16.20
C PHE A 168 -2.59 15.84 16.42
N ALA A 169 -2.46 14.56 16.09
CA ALA A 169 -3.42 13.53 16.44
C ALA A 169 -2.74 12.21 16.76
N TRP A 170 -3.28 11.48 17.73
CA TRP A 170 -2.96 10.06 17.88
C TRP A 170 -3.75 9.26 16.84
N VAL A 171 -3.10 8.30 16.21
CA VAL A 171 -3.72 7.34 15.30
C VAL A 171 -3.50 5.96 15.88
N PHE A 172 -4.58 5.29 16.22
CA PHE A 172 -4.60 3.90 16.64
C PHE A 172 -5.00 3.05 15.44
N LEU A 173 -4.33 1.93 15.25
CA LEU A 173 -4.57 1.00 14.15
C LEU A 173 -4.73 -0.40 14.69
N LEU A 174 -5.56 -1.19 14.00
CA LEU A 174 -5.65 -2.63 14.18
C LEU A 174 -5.69 -3.25 12.79
N ASN A 175 -4.71 -4.09 12.46
CA ASN A 175 -4.62 -4.72 11.15
C ASN A 175 -4.66 -6.25 11.27
N TYR A 176 -5.61 -6.87 10.58
CA TYR A 176 -5.75 -8.30 10.42
C TYR A 176 -5.31 -8.71 9.01
N SER A 177 -4.61 -9.84 8.90
CA SER A 177 -4.27 -10.47 7.64
C SER A 177 -4.11 -11.97 7.83
N ASN A 178 -4.76 -12.76 6.98
CA ASN A 178 -4.62 -14.23 6.99
C ASN A 178 -3.33 -14.72 6.32
N LEU A 179 -2.73 -13.92 5.44
CA LEU A 179 -1.50 -14.25 4.69
C LEU A 179 -0.26 -13.48 5.17
N ARG A 180 -0.28 -12.88 6.37
CA ARG A 180 0.92 -12.21 6.91
C ARG A 180 1.96 -13.25 7.32
N GLU A 181 3.23 -13.00 7.02
CA GLU A 181 4.35 -13.86 7.41
C GLU A 181 4.50 -14.02 8.93
N VAL A 182 4.33 -12.93 9.68
CA VAL A 182 4.43 -12.91 11.15
C VAL A 182 3.04 -12.88 11.76
N LEU A 183 2.75 -13.79 12.69
CA LEU A 183 1.45 -13.87 13.39
C LEU A 183 0.24 -13.85 12.42
N PRO A 184 0.17 -14.77 11.43
CA PRO A 184 -0.99 -14.87 10.54
C PRO A 184 -2.27 -15.08 11.35
N ASN A 185 -3.37 -14.48 10.90
CA ASN A 185 -4.69 -14.52 11.56
C ASN A 185 -4.75 -13.87 12.94
N VAL A 186 -3.70 -13.17 13.38
CA VAL A 186 -3.70 -12.39 14.62
C VAL A 186 -3.84 -10.90 14.27
N PRO A 187 -4.85 -10.20 14.80
CA PRO A 187 -4.94 -8.75 14.67
C PRO A 187 -3.74 -8.06 15.34
N LEU A 188 -2.99 -7.28 14.58
CA LEU A 188 -1.82 -6.55 15.07
C LEU A 188 -2.20 -5.11 15.40
N PRO A 189 -1.99 -4.65 16.65
CA PRO A 189 -2.21 -3.26 17.00
C PRO A 189 -1.07 -2.38 16.48
N GLY A 190 -1.39 -1.11 16.20
CA GLY A 190 -0.45 -0.08 15.84
C GLY A 190 -0.82 1.24 16.50
N VAL A 191 0.19 2.09 16.73
CA VAL A 191 0.01 3.46 17.18
C VAL A 191 0.97 4.35 16.40
N ALA A 192 0.48 5.51 16.00
CA ALA A 192 1.28 6.54 15.35
C ALA A 192 0.85 7.92 15.84
N LEU A 193 1.79 8.86 15.81
CA LEU A 193 1.52 10.28 16.00
C LEU A 193 1.45 10.94 14.62
N ALA A 194 0.29 11.48 14.26
CA ALA A 194 0.10 12.28 13.08
C ALA A 194 0.41 13.76 13.39
N TYR A 195 1.20 14.39 12.53
CA TYR A 195 1.47 15.83 12.56
C TYR A 195 1.16 16.44 11.18
N GLU A 196 0.18 17.35 11.17
CA GLU A 196 -0.38 17.99 9.99
C GLU A 196 -0.59 19.49 10.29
N PRO A 197 0.46 20.32 10.17
CA PRO A 197 0.38 21.76 10.42
C PRO A 197 -0.38 22.52 9.33
N GLY A 198 -0.64 21.89 8.19
CA GLY A 198 -1.37 22.48 7.07
C GLY A 198 -1.49 21.49 5.90
N PRO A 199 -2.00 21.92 4.74
CA PRO A 199 -2.26 21.04 3.60
C PRO A 199 -0.98 20.51 2.92
N HIS A 200 0.15 21.20 3.10
CA HIS A 200 1.41 20.93 2.40
C HIS A 200 2.35 19.95 3.12
N PHE A 201 2.05 19.56 4.36
CA PHE A 201 2.93 18.70 5.13
C PHE A 201 2.15 17.71 5.99
N GLN A 202 2.56 16.45 5.94
CA GLN A 202 2.03 15.38 6.78
C GLN A 202 3.19 14.49 7.23
N LEU A 203 3.22 14.19 8.52
CA LEU A 203 4.11 13.21 9.13
C LEU A 203 3.25 12.22 9.91
N LEU A 204 3.46 10.93 9.65
CA LEU A 204 2.92 9.85 10.46
C LEU A 204 4.11 9.15 11.15
N ALA A 205 4.37 9.51 12.39
CA ALA A 205 5.45 8.95 13.19
C ALA A 205 4.95 7.71 13.96
N GLY A 206 5.20 6.52 13.42
CA GLY A 206 4.81 5.24 14.00
C GLY A 206 5.21 4.08 13.11
N LEU A 207 4.41 3.03 13.11
CA LEU A 207 4.54 1.91 12.17
C LEU A 207 3.26 1.80 11.33
N PRO A 208 3.31 2.10 10.03
CA PRO A 208 4.46 2.59 9.27
C PRO A 208 4.85 4.04 9.60
N LEU A 209 6.11 4.39 9.34
CA LEU A 209 6.56 5.78 9.32
C LEU A 209 6.35 6.32 7.91
N SER A 210 5.63 7.43 7.76
CA SER A 210 5.52 8.13 6.48
C SER A 210 5.66 9.65 6.63
N VAL A 211 6.20 10.27 5.58
CA VAL A 211 6.32 11.73 5.44
C VAL A 211 5.87 12.09 4.04
N ARG A 212 4.99 13.09 3.96
CA ARG A 212 4.56 13.73 2.72
C ARG A 212 4.79 15.22 2.82
N TRP A 213 5.47 15.78 1.82
CA TRP A 213 5.72 17.20 1.71
C TRP A 213 5.42 17.66 0.29
N ALA A 214 4.38 18.48 0.15
CA ALA A 214 3.95 19.06 -1.12
C ALA A 214 4.18 20.57 -1.08
N PRO A 215 5.40 21.08 -1.38
CA PRO A 215 5.70 22.51 -1.31
C PRO A 215 4.86 23.36 -2.27
N THR A 216 4.31 22.76 -3.33
CA THR A 216 3.34 23.37 -4.25
C THR A 216 2.30 22.33 -4.65
N ASP A 217 1.22 22.75 -5.31
CA ASP A 217 0.19 21.82 -5.81
C ASP A 217 0.67 20.91 -6.95
N ALA A 218 1.82 21.23 -7.56
CA ALA A 218 2.38 20.48 -8.68
C ALA A 218 3.54 19.56 -8.29
N LEU A 219 4.07 19.68 -7.07
CA LEU A 219 5.25 18.97 -6.62
C LEU A 219 5.01 18.35 -5.26
N GLU A 220 5.16 17.03 -5.18
CA GLU A 220 5.06 16.26 -3.94
C GLU A 220 6.30 15.37 -3.76
N PHE A 221 6.82 15.38 -2.54
CA PHE A 221 7.82 14.44 -2.06
C PHE A 221 7.18 13.53 -1.01
N SER A 222 7.37 12.23 -1.18
CA SER A 222 6.93 11.23 -0.20
C SER A 222 8.07 10.30 0.18
N ALA A 223 8.11 9.94 1.45
CA ALA A 223 9.03 8.95 1.99
C ALA A 223 8.25 8.06 2.95
N PHE A 224 8.48 6.75 2.88
CA PHE A 224 7.89 5.79 3.78
C PHE A 224 8.94 4.79 4.24
N TYR A 225 8.77 4.28 5.46
CA TYR A 225 9.57 3.20 6.00
C TYR A 225 8.65 2.10 6.52
N LEU A 226 8.82 0.91 5.94
CA LEU A 226 8.17 -0.32 6.35
C LEU A 226 9.25 -1.23 6.92
N LEU A 227 8.96 -1.90 8.03
CA LEU A 227 9.80 -2.99 8.51
C LEU A 227 9.73 -4.12 7.47
N THR A 228 10.82 -4.35 6.75
CA THR A 228 10.94 -5.51 5.87
C THR A 228 11.37 -6.70 6.71
N SER A 229 10.58 -7.77 6.73
CA SER A 229 11.06 -9.08 7.16
C SER A 229 12.09 -9.56 6.13
N HIS A 230 13.33 -9.74 6.59
CA HIS A 230 14.33 -10.46 5.82
C HIS A 230 14.07 -11.95 5.99
N THR A 231 13.52 -12.59 4.98
CA THR A 231 13.62 -14.04 4.83
C THR A 231 14.77 -14.30 3.87
N GLN A 232 15.90 -14.74 4.42
CA GLN A 232 16.90 -15.42 3.61
C GLN A 232 16.26 -16.72 3.13
N VAL A 233 16.20 -16.90 1.81
CA VAL A 233 16.08 -18.22 1.18
C VAL A 233 17.45 -18.54 0.62
#